data_AF-A0A0F8V810-F1
#
_entry.id   AF-A0A0F8V810-F1
#
_cell.length_a   1.000
_cell.length_b   1.000
_cell.length_c   1.000
_cell.angle_alpha   90.00
_cell.angle_beta   90.00
_cell.angle_gamma   90.00
#
_symmetry.space_group_name_H-M   'P 1'
#
loop_
_entity.id
_entity.type
_entity.pdbx_description
1 polymer ?
#
loop_
_entity_poly.entity_id
_entity_poly.type
_entity_poly.pdbx_seq_one_letter_code
_entity_poly.pdbx_strand_id
1 'polypeptide(L)' 'MLEINLSGLKLKSPIILASGILGVSYSSMKRVVDAGAGAVTSKSIGPKPRKG' A
#
# COMPACT_ATOMS: atom_id res chain seq x y z
N MET A 1 -11.20 -17.90 1.21
CA MET A 1 -11.58 -16.50 0.90
C MET A 1 -10.92 -15.61 1.94
N LEU A 2 -10.14 -14.60 1.54
CA LEU A 2 -9.35 -13.75 2.46
C LEU A 2 -9.91 -12.31 2.57
N GLU A 3 -11.15 -12.08 2.12
CA GLU A 3 -11.76 -10.76 2.15
C GLU A 3 -12.01 -10.29 3.60
N ILE A 4 -11.73 -9.02 3.89
CA ILE A 4 -11.95 -8.41 5.20
C ILE A 4 -12.57 -7.01 5.08
N ASN A 5 -13.22 -6.57 6.15
CA ASN A 5 -13.57 -5.17 6.36
C ASN A 5 -12.62 -4.57 7.41
N LEU A 6 -11.83 -3.57 7.02
CA LEU A 6 -10.89 -2.88 7.89
C LEU A 6 -11.21 -1.39 7.92
N SER A 7 -11.62 -0.88 9.08
CA SER A 7 -12.00 0.54 9.26
C SER A 7 -13.02 1.04 8.20
N GLY A 8 -13.93 0.18 7.77
CA GLY A 8 -14.94 0.49 6.73
C GLY A 8 -14.50 0.20 5.29
N LEU A 9 -13.22 -0.12 5.06
CA LEU A 9 -12.69 -0.49 3.75
C LEU A 9 -12.86 -1.99 3.50
N LYS A 10 -13.49 -2.35 2.38
CA LYS A 10 -13.54 -3.74 1.92
C LYS A 10 -12.27 -4.08 1.14
N LEU A 11 -11.46 -5.00 1.69
CA LEU A 11 -10.20 -5.43 1.08
C LEU A 11 -10.32 -6.89 0.64
N LYS A 12 -9.90 -7.19 -0.60
CA LYS A 12 -9.92 -8.57 -1.16
C LYS A 12 -8.94 -9.53 -0.47
N SER A 13 -8.00 -8.99 0.31
CA SER A 13 -6.93 -9.68 1.03
C SER A 13 -6.54 -8.85 2.27
N PRO A 14 -6.15 -9.46 3.40
CA PRO A 14 -5.67 -8.72 4.57
C PRO A 14 -4.23 -8.23 4.42
N ILE A 15 -3.54 -8.60 3.33
CA ILE A 15 -2.14 -8.24 3.10
C ILE A 15 -2.07 -6.77 2.69
N ILE A 16 -1.30 -6.00 3.45
CA ILE A 16 -1.09 -4.56 3.23
C ILE A 16 0.41 -4.31 3.10
N LEU A 17 0.83 -3.58 2.06
CA LEU A 17 2.22 -3.16 1.92
C LEU A 17 2.60 -2.20 3.06
N ALA A 18 3.67 -2.53 3.78
CA ALA A 18 4.22 -1.70 4.85
C ALA A 18 4.87 -0.42 4.29
N SER A 19 4.74 0.70 5.03
CA SER A 19 5.39 1.95 4.63
C SER A 19 6.92 1.79 4.56
N GLY A 20 7.55 2.51 3.65
CA GLY A 20 9.00 2.50 3.47
C GLY A 20 9.52 1.40 2.54
N ILE A 21 8.69 0.41 2.18
CA ILE A 21 9.04 -0.66 1.23
C ILE A 21 8.17 -0.52 -0.02
N LEU A 22 8.78 -0.33 -1.20
CA LEU A 22 8.09 -0.23 -2.50
C LEU A 22 6.94 0.80 -2.60
N GLY A 23 6.73 1.63 -1.58
CA GLY A 23 5.63 2.60 -1.49
C GLY A 23 5.95 4.03 -1.96
N VAL A 24 7.02 4.22 -2.74
CA VAL A 24 7.49 5.56 -3.18
C VAL A 24 6.90 5.97 -4.53
N SER A 25 6.83 5.04 -5.49
CA SER A 25 6.30 5.31 -6.84
C SER A 25 4.99 4.58 -7.08
N TYR A 26 4.12 5.19 -7.89
CA TYR A 26 2.88 4.55 -8.36
C TYR A 26 3.15 3.19 -9.00
N SER A 27 4.17 3.09 -9.87
CA SER A 27 4.53 1.85 -10.55
C SER A 27 4.92 0.70 -9.61
N SER A 28 5.51 1.00 -8.46
CA SER A 28 5.86 -0.01 -7.46
C SER A 28 4.64 -0.44 -6.66
N MET A 29 3.79 0.51 -6.24
CA MET A 29 2.54 0.20 -5.54
C MET A 29 1.57 -0.60 -6.42
N LYS A 30 1.47 -0.26 -7.71
CA LYS A 30 0.61 -0.98 -8.68
C LYS A 30 1.02 -2.45 -8.79
N ARG A 31 2.33 -2.73 -8.89
CA ARG A 31 2.84 -4.11 -8.93
C ARG A 31 2.48 -4.92 -7.67
N VAL A 32 2.49 -4.29 -6.49
CA VAL A 32 2.12 -4.98 -5.24
C VAL A 32 0.63 -5.29 -5.18
N VAL A 33 -0.22 -4.38 -5.66
CA VAL A 33 -1.67 -4.65 -5.79
C VAL A 33 -1.93 -5.77 -6.80
N ASP A 34 -1.24 -5.76 -7.94
CA ASP A 34 -1.36 -6.80 -8.96
C ASP A 34 -0.88 -8.17 -8.47
N ALA A 35 0.05 -8.19 -7.50
CA ALA A 35 0.51 -9.40 -6.82
C ALA A 35 -0.47 -9.91 -5.73
N GLY A 36 -1.58 -9.21 -5.48
CA GLY A 36 -2.66 -9.67 -4.58
C GLY A 36 -2.70 -9.01 -3.19
N ALA A 37 -1.94 -7.94 -2.96
CA ALA A 37 -2.15 -7.12 -1.77
C ALA A 37 -3.53 -6.46 -1.81
N GLY A 38 -4.22 -6.44 -0.66
CA GLY A 38 -5.53 -5.80 -0.53
C GLY A 38 -5.44 -4.28 -0.45
N ALA A 39 -4.35 -3.75 0.08
CA ALA A 39 -4.07 -2.33 0.15
C ALA A 39 -2.56 -2.04 0.17
N VAL A 40 -2.18 -0.77 0.04
CA VAL A 40 -0.79 -0.31 0.14
C VAL A 40 -0.68 0.90 1.05
N THR A 41 0.41 0.97 1.82
CA THR A 41 0.78 2.18 2.57
C THR A 41 1.91 2.89 1.81
N SER A 42 1.70 4.14 1.44
CA SER A 42 2.75 4.93 0.79
C SER A 42 3.90 5.23 1.74
N LYS A 43 5.04 5.68 1.19
CA LYS A 43 6.11 6.26 1.99
C LYS A 43 5.58 7.50 2.70
N SER A 44 5.94 7.69 3.98
CA SER A 44 5.63 8.92 4.71
C SER A 44 6.08 10.16 3.95
N ILE A 45 5.14 11.08 3.69
CA ILE A 45 5.38 12.34 2.97
C ILE A 45 5.41 13.47 3.99
N GLY A 46 6.54 14.18 4.05
CA GLY A 46 6.68 15.39 4.86
C GLY A 46 6.24 16.64 4.09
N PRO A 47 6.16 17.81 4.75
CA PRO A 47 5.74 19.07 4.13
C PRO A 47 6.73 19.60 3.07
N LYS A 48 7.96 19.08 3.03
CA LYS A 48 8.98 19.42 2.04
C LYS A 48 9.54 18.15 1.40
N PRO A 49 9.86 18.17 0.09
CA PRO A 49 10.52 17.05 -0.57
C PRO A 49 11.84 16.68 0.08
N ARG A 50 12.20 15.40 0.03
CA ARG A 50 13.47 14.85 0.52
C ARG A 50 14.07 13.99 -0.59
N LYS A 51 15.39 13.92 -0.70
CA LYS A 51 16.10 13.06 -1.67
C LYS A 51 16.05 11.55 -1.33
N GLY A 52 15.20 11.16 -0.38
CA GLY A 52 15.03 9.78 0.04
C GLY A 52 14.05 9.01 -0.85
#